data_AF-A0A6C0E5M6-F1
#
_entry.id   AF-A0A6C0E5M6-F1
#
_cell.length_a   1.000
_cell.length_b   1.000
_cell.length_c   1.000
_cell.angle_alpha   90.00
_cell.angle_beta   90.00
_cell.angle_gamma   90.00
#
_symmetry.space_group_name_H-M   'P 1'
#
loop_
_entity.id
_entity.type
_entity.pdbx_description
1 polymer ?
#
loop_
_entity_poly.entity_id
_entity_poly.type
_entity_poly.pdbx_seq_one_letter_code
_entity_poly.pdbx_strand_id
1 'polypeptide(L)'
;MAGGLMQLAATGQQSIILTGNPTKTFWKSTYAKYTNFGKQNFRLDYEGSPTLRLNEESTFLFKIKRHADLLMDCYASITLPNIWSPIVPPSTSTGNVWSPYEFKWIENLGAQMISQITITCGNQTIQQYSGQYLLSLVNRDFTQEKKDLFNRMTGNIPELNNPSQALLNHKNIIEYVDKYPNAYHTSDLAGAQPSIDGRILYIPILSWFSLKSQMAFPLIAMQYNELNISITFRPIREMFVIRDVYKPLDGFPYIAPNFNQAHMQMYNFLQTPPDVSLNNYQDKRSVWSADIHLNCTYCFLSDEEAKIFASKDHKYIFKQVQETKYYNVTGQSRINIDSFGSVANWMFYLQRSDVGVRNEWSNYTNWLYKYKPSDTNLVGRSYGPGMVLQGTNLNPTIDAFGNNVANKFPYDRHITGTYTPENIKDILVSIGILVDGEYRENTMHAGVLNYVEKFARTNGGAPDGLYCYNFCLNTSPYDLQPSGAMDMSKYGIIQFELATIAPPLDVNAQTMTICDPDTGEIIGINKPTWRIYKYNYDMTLFEERINILSFMGGNAALMYAT
;
A
#
# COMPACT_ATOMS: atom_id res chain seq x y z
N MET A 1 -38.18 32.53 39.20
CA MET A 1 -38.10 32.50 37.71
C MET A 1 -37.53 31.15 37.32
N ALA A 2 -38.09 30.43 36.35
CA ALA A 2 -37.53 29.14 35.93
C ALA A 2 -36.14 29.33 35.30
N GLY A 3 -35.19 28.42 35.54
CA GLY A 3 -33.78 28.60 35.17
C GLY A 3 -33.55 28.89 33.68
N GLY A 4 -34.28 28.24 32.77
CA GLY A 4 -34.17 28.50 31.33
C GLY A 4 -34.67 29.89 30.90
N LEU A 5 -35.68 30.45 31.57
CA LEU A 5 -36.17 31.80 31.30
C LEU A 5 -35.17 32.87 31.77
N MET A 6 -34.42 32.59 32.84
CA MET A 6 -33.36 33.48 33.31
C MET A 6 -32.24 33.61 32.27
N GLN A 7 -31.84 32.51 31.61
CA GLN A 7 -30.86 32.54 30.52
C GLN A 7 -31.38 33.30 29.28
N LEU A 8 -32.67 33.15 28.94
CA LEU A 8 -33.29 33.89 27.84
C LEU A 8 -33.33 35.40 28.13
N ALA A 9 -33.60 35.79 29.38
CA ALA A 9 -33.66 37.19 29.78
C ALA A 9 -32.27 37.86 29.85
N ALA A 10 -31.21 37.08 30.03
CA ALA A 10 -29.82 37.55 30.10
C ALA A 10 -29.25 37.89 28.71
N THR A 11 -29.84 38.87 28.02
CA THR A 11 -29.35 39.39 26.73
C THR A 11 -28.56 40.69 26.90
N GLY A 12 -27.50 40.85 26.10
CA GLY A 12 -26.66 42.06 26.10
C GLY A 12 -26.09 42.36 24.72
N GLN A 13 -25.26 43.40 24.60
CA GLN A 13 -24.66 43.79 23.31
C GLN A 13 -23.84 42.67 22.65
N GLN A 14 -23.19 41.82 23.44
CA GLN A 14 -22.44 40.67 22.93
C GLN A 14 -23.33 39.60 22.28
N SER A 15 -24.60 39.49 22.73
CA SER A 15 -25.55 38.51 22.18
C SER A 15 -25.93 38.80 20.73
N ILE A 16 -25.75 40.04 20.25
CA ILE A 16 -26.05 40.43 18.86
C ILE A 16 -25.26 39.61 17.84
N ILE A 17 -24.02 39.20 18.17
CA ILE A 17 -23.16 38.39 17.29
C ILE A 17 -23.78 37.02 16.99
N LEU A 18 -24.55 36.46 17.94
CA LEU A 18 -25.08 35.10 17.85
C LEU A 18 -26.59 35.06 17.59
N THR A 19 -27.36 35.97 18.20
CA THR A 19 -28.84 35.96 18.17
C THR A 19 -29.45 37.27 17.70
N GLY A 20 -28.64 38.24 17.23
CA GLY A 20 -29.14 39.43 16.56
C GLY A 20 -29.67 39.09 15.17
N ASN A 21 -30.94 39.42 14.89
CA ASN A 21 -31.63 39.11 13.63
C ASN A 21 -31.39 37.65 13.14
N PRO A 22 -31.86 36.63 13.88
CA PRO A 22 -31.54 35.24 13.59
C PRO A 22 -31.93 34.83 12.16
N THR A 23 -30.97 34.28 11.41
CA THR A 23 -31.17 33.76 10.05
C THR A 23 -31.37 32.24 10.01
N LYS A 24 -31.13 31.56 11.12
CA LYS A 24 -31.28 30.11 11.27
C LYS A 24 -31.97 29.78 12.59
N THR A 25 -32.85 28.78 12.59
CA THR A 25 -33.42 28.19 13.80
C THR A 25 -33.02 26.73 13.92
N PHE A 26 -32.80 26.27 15.15
CA PHE A 26 -32.53 24.86 15.44
C PHE A 26 -33.81 24.03 15.65
N TRP A 27 -34.97 24.69 15.71
CA TRP A 27 -36.25 24.06 16.07
C TRP A 27 -37.16 23.77 14.87
N LYS A 28 -36.75 24.17 13.67
CA LYS A 28 -37.46 23.86 12.42
C LYS A 28 -36.47 23.73 11.26
N SER A 29 -36.45 22.55 10.64
CA SER A 29 -35.63 22.30 9.44
C SER A 29 -36.43 22.63 8.18
N THR A 30 -35.83 23.35 7.23
CA THR A 30 -36.30 23.48 5.85
C THR A 30 -35.42 22.62 4.94
N TYR A 31 -36.04 21.76 4.13
CA TYR A 31 -35.34 20.90 3.19
C TYR A 31 -35.46 21.45 1.76
N ALA A 32 -34.38 21.37 0.99
CA ALA A 32 -34.42 21.65 -0.45
C ALA A 32 -35.04 20.45 -1.20
N LYS A 33 -35.96 20.72 -2.13
CA LYS A 33 -36.44 19.70 -3.06
C LYS A 33 -35.34 19.42 -4.09
N TYR A 34 -35.09 18.15 -4.39
CA TYR A 34 -34.11 17.69 -5.37
C TYR A 34 -34.81 17.13 -6.61
N THR A 35 -34.07 17.01 -7.72
CA THR A 35 -34.57 16.41 -8.97
C THR A 35 -34.73 14.90 -8.81
N ASN A 36 -35.73 14.30 -9.48
CA ASN A 36 -35.97 12.87 -9.35
C ASN A 36 -34.87 12.07 -10.07
N PHE A 37 -34.31 11.06 -9.40
CA PHE A 37 -33.30 10.17 -9.96
C PHE A 37 -33.44 8.75 -9.42
N GLY A 38 -32.97 7.77 -10.19
CA GLY A 38 -32.85 6.36 -9.79
C GLY A 38 -31.39 5.90 -9.80
N LYS A 39 -31.05 4.88 -8.99
CA LYS A 39 -29.72 4.26 -9.01
C LYS A 39 -29.85 2.75 -9.17
N GLN A 40 -28.96 2.15 -9.95
CA GLN A 40 -28.89 0.70 -10.14
C GLN A 40 -27.45 0.26 -10.35
N ASN A 41 -27.12 -0.93 -9.84
CA ASN A 41 -25.84 -1.56 -10.07
C ASN A 41 -25.90 -2.47 -11.28
N PHE A 42 -24.89 -2.38 -12.15
CA PHE A 42 -24.71 -3.25 -13.30
C PHE A 42 -23.36 -3.94 -13.22
N ARG A 43 -23.35 -5.23 -13.55
CA ARG A 43 -22.13 -6.01 -13.76
C ARG A 43 -21.69 -5.86 -15.22
N LEU A 44 -20.43 -5.47 -15.41
CA LEU A 44 -19.77 -5.40 -16.72
C LEU A 44 -18.70 -6.49 -16.77
N ASP A 45 -18.96 -7.51 -17.58
CA ASP A 45 -18.03 -8.60 -17.81
C ASP A 45 -16.95 -8.21 -18.83
N TYR A 46 -15.78 -8.82 -18.68
CA TYR A 46 -14.70 -8.67 -19.64
C TYR A 46 -14.99 -9.43 -20.94
N GLU A 47 -14.80 -8.78 -22.09
CA GLU A 47 -14.94 -9.38 -23.42
C GLU A 47 -13.66 -10.14 -23.79
N GLY A 48 -13.45 -11.33 -23.21
CA GLY A 48 -12.30 -12.18 -23.49
C GLY A 48 -12.11 -13.30 -22.46
N SER A 49 -10.92 -13.91 -22.45
CA SER A 49 -10.55 -14.90 -21.41
C SER A 49 -10.03 -14.16 -20.16
N PRO A 50 -10.71 -14.25 -19.00
CA PRO A 50 -10.30 -13.56 -17.77
C PRO A 50 -9.21 -14.34 -17.03
N THR A 51 -8.11 -14.66 -17.71
CA THR A 51 -7.00 -15.44 -17.14
C THR A 51 -5.85 -14.55 -16.71
N LEU A 52 -5.44 -14.69 -15.45
CA LEU A 52 -4.24 -14.04 -14.91
C LEU A 52 -2.99 -14.79 -15.37
N ARG A 53 -1.94 -14.04 -15.71
CA ARG A 53 -0.65 -14.59 -16.10
C ARG A 53 0.25 -14.78 -14.87
N LEU A 54 1.14 -15.77 -14.96
CA LEU A 54 2.01 -16.18 -13.86
C LEU A 54 3.19 -15.23 -13.64
N ASN A 55 3.85 -14.85 -14.74
CA ASN A 55 5.12 -14.11 -14.74
C ASN A 55 5.03 -12.73 -15.41
N GLU A 56 3.94 -12.45 -16.11
CA GLU A 56 3.69 -11.20 -16.82
C GLU A 56 2.43 -10.52 -16.29
N GLU A 57 2.32 -9.22 -16.53
CA GLU A 57 1.10 -8.48 -16.24
C GLU A 57 -0.06 -8.89 -17.18
N SER A 58 -1.28 -8.79 -16.66
CA SER A 58 -2.52 -9.05 -17.41
C SER A 58 -3.38 -7.79 -17.44
N THR A 59 -3.70 -7.29 -18.63
CA THR A 59 -4.57 -6.11 -18.81
C THR A 59 -5.96 -6.51 -19.26
N PHE A 60 -6.98 -5.98 -18.58
CA PHE A 60 -8.40 -6.17 -18.88
C PHE A 60 -9.05 -4.83 -19.21
N LEU A 61 -9.58 -4.71 -20.42
CA LEU A 61 -10.28 -3.52 -20.92
C LEU A 61 -11.78 -3.68 -20.73
N PHE A 62 -12.39 -2.77 -19.97
CA PHE A 62 -13.83 -2.72 -19.78
C PHE A 62 -14.42 -1.51 -20.51
N LYS A 63 -15.33 -1.77 -21.45
CA LYS A 63 -16.12 -0.74 -22.13
C LYS A 63 -17.34 -0.41 -21.29
N ILE A 64 -17.46 0.85 -20.86
CA ILE A 64 -18.59 1.30 -20.05
C ILE A 64 -19.83 1.44 -20.93
N LYS A 65 -20.77 0.50 -20.77
CA LYS A 65 -22.03 0.47 -21.51
C LYS A 65 -22.94 1.60 -21.06
N ARG A 66 -23.65 2.22 -22.01
CA ARG A 66 -24.61 3.31 -21.74
C ARG A 66 -25.95 2.75 -21.23
N HIS A 67 -25.93 2.13 -20.06
CA HIS A 67 -27.15 1.62 -19.41
C HIS A 67 -27.99 2.73 -18.76
N ALA A 68 -27.38 3.87 -18.43
CA ALA A 68 -28.04 5.04 -17.83
C ALA A 68 -27.33 6.34 -18.21
N ASP A 69 -27.74 7.46 -17.59
CA ASP A 69 -27.28 8.80 -17.94
C ASP A 69 -25.95 9.19 -17.29
N LEU A 70 -25.70 8.74 -16.06
CA LEU A 70 -24.47 9.02 -15.31
C LEU A 70 -23.83 7.73 -14.76
N LEU A 71 -22.50 7.73 -14.67
CA LEU A 71 -21.72 6.71 -13.97
C LEU A 71 -21.19 7.28 -12.63
N MET A 72 -21.47 6.59 -11.53
CA MET A 72 -21.05 7.01 -10.19
C MET A 72 -19.80 6.25 -9.72
N ASP A 73 -19.99 5.01 -9.26
CA ASP A 73 -18.92 4.27 -8.58
C ASP A 73 -18.62 3.00 -9.35
N CYS A 74 -17.37 2.55 -9.35
CA CYS A 74 -16.94 1.31 -10.00
C CYS A 74 -16.06 0.50 -9.05
N TYR A 75 -16.37 -0.79 -8.95
CA TYR A 75 -15.64 -1.76 -8.13
C TYR A 75 -15.15 -2.89 -9.03
N ALA A 76 -13.85 -3.15 -9.04
CA ALA A 76 -13.28 -4.32 -9.69
C ALA A 76 -13.45 -5.53 -8.79
N SER A 77 -14.16 -6.54 -9.29
CA SER A 77 -14.40 -7.79 -8.59
C SER A 77 -13.46 -8.87 -9.11
N ILE A 78 -12.83 -9.60 -8.19
CA ILE A 78 -11.96 -10.72 -8.54
C ILE A 78 -12.11 -11.86 -7.53
N THR A 79 -12.18 -13.09 -8.04
CA THR A 79 -12.31 -14.30 -7.23
C THR A 79 -10.93 -14.88 -6.92
N LEU A 80 -10.64 -15.05 -5.63
CA LEU A 80 -9.48 -15.80 -5.15
C LEU A 80 -9.80 -17.29 -5.03
N PRO A 81 -8.84 -18.18 -5.32
CA PRO A 81 -9.04 -19.62 -5.19
C PRO A 81 -8.90 -20.04 -3.72
N ASN A 82 -9.40 -21.23 -3.41
CA ASN A 82 -8.97 -21.94 -2.21
C ASN A 82 -7.48 -22.27 -2.32
N ILE A 83 -6.75 -22.11 -1.23
CA ILE A 83 -5.32 -22.41 -1.16
C ILE A 83 -5.08 -23.53 -0.17
N TRP A 84 -4.33 -24.55 -0.60
CA TRP A 84 -3.81 -25.62 0.24
C TRP A 84 -2.30 -25.44 0.36
N SER A 85 -1.79 -25.11 1.55
CA SER A 85 -0.35 -24.96 1.78
C SER A 85 0.21 -26.26 2.37
N PRO A 86 0.91 -27.11 1.59
CA PRO A 86 1.35 -28.41 2.06
C PRO A 86 2.57 -28.35 2.99
N ILE A 87 2.83 -29.48 3.66
CA ILE A 87 4.06 -29.72 4.44
C ILE A 87 4.99 -30.64 3.64
N VAL A 88 6.19 -30.17 3.35
CA VAL A 88 7.20 -30.94 2.63
C VAL A 88 7.82 -32.00 3.57
N PRO A 89 7.93 -33.26 3.14
CA PRO A 89 8.50 -34.31 3.96
C PRO A 89 10.01 -34.12 4.21
N PRO A 90 10.55 -34.70 5.30
CA PRO A 90 11.96 -34.65 5.63
C PRO A 90 12.83 -35.18 4.50
N SER A 91 13.80 -34.38 4.08
CA SER A 91 14.83 -34.74 3.12
C SER A 91 16.13 -34.04 3.47
N THR A 92 17.23 -34.45 2.83
CA THR A 92 18.52 -33.77 3.01
C THR A 92 18.41 -32.27 2.70
N SER A 93 17.61 -31.89 1.70
CA SER A 93 17.38 -30.49 1.31
C SER A 93 16.57 -29.70 2.33
N THR A 94 15.68 -30.33 3.09
CA THR A 94 14.91 -29.66 4.16
C THR A 94 15.63 -29.67 5.51
N GLY A 95 16.86 -30.20 5.58
CA GLY A 95 17.56 -30.39 6.85
C GLY A 95 17.01 -31.55 7.70
N ASN A 96 16.40 -32.54 7.04
CA ASN A 96 15.77 -33.71 7.67
C ASN A 96 14.62 -33.38 8.63
N VAL A 97 13.91 -32.25 8.41
CA VAL A 97 12.70 -31.88 9.15
C VAL A 97 11.51 -31.70 8.21
N TRP A 98 10.31 -31.79 8.77
CA TRP A 98 9.07 -31.44 8.08
C TRP A 98 9.00 -29.92 7.92
N SER A 99 8.88 -29.45 6.68
CA SER A 99 8.98 -28.03 6.36
C SER A 99 7.70 -27.54 5.68
N PRO A 100 6.86 -26.75 6.37
CA PRO A 100 5.65 -26.17 5.77
C PRO A 100 5.96 -24.97 4.86
N TYR A 101 5.24 -24.85 3.74
CA TYR A 101 5.35 -23.66 2.87
C TYR A 101 4.73 -22.39 3.50
N GLU A 102 3.75 -22.55 4.39
CA GLU A 102 3.01 -21.45 5.02
C GLU A 102 2.62 -20.33 4.04
N PHE A 103 1.89 -20.67 2.97
CA PHE A 103 1.48 -19.70 1.96
C PHE A 103 0.76 -18.48 2.56
N LYS A 104 1.14 -17.26 2.16
CA LYS A 104 0.44 -16.03 2.53
C LYS A 104 0.19 -15.18 1.30
N TRP A 105 -1.02 -14.65 1.17
CA TRP A 105 -1.23 -13.54 0.24
C TRP A 105 -0.47 -12.32 0.73
N ILE A 106 -0.03 -11.45 -0.18
CA ILE A 106 0.60 -10.18 0.21
C ILE A 106 -0.39 -9.31 1.00
N GLU A 107 0.16 -8.45 1.85
CA GLU A 107 -0.66 -7.43 2.50
C GLU A 107 -1.24 -6.43 1.50
N ASN A 108 -2.43 -5.92 1.81
CA ASN A 108 -3.18 -5.02 0.91
C ASN A 108 -3.39 -5.62 -0.48
N LEU A 109 -3.57 -6.94 -0.58
CA LEU A 109 -3.68 -7.70 -1.83
C LEU A 109 -4.51 -7.00 -2.91
N GLY A 110 -5.75 -6.62 -2.60
CA GLY A 110 -6.65 -6.03 -3.59
C GLY A 110 -6.13 -4.72 -4.20
N ALA A 111 -5.44 -3.88 -3.42
CA ALA A 111 -4.80 -2.69 -3.95
C ALA A 111 -3.49 -3.04 -4.67
N GLN A 112 -2.62 -3.82 -4.02
CA GLN A 112 -1.29 -4.13 -4.55
C GLN A 112 -1.30 -5.00 -5.80
N MET A 113 -2.32 -5.84 -6.00
CA MET A 113 -2.44 -6.67 -7.19
C MET A 113 -2.71 -5.85 -8.46
N ILE A 114 -3.19 -4.62 -8.32
CA ILE A 114 -3.39 -3.69 -9.44
C ILE A 114 -2.06 -2.99 -9.69
N SER A 115 -1.45 -3.28 -10.82
CA SER A 115 -0.28 -2.54 -11.31
C SER A 115 -0.70 -1.14 -11.74
N GLN A 116 -1.76 -1.04 -12.56
CA GLN A 116 -2.22 0.22 -13.12
C GLN A 116 -3.71 0.20 -13.47
N ILE A 117 -4.39 1.32 -13.24
CA ILE A 117 -5.73 1.63 -13.77
C ILE A 117 -5.56 2.78 -14.75
N THR A 118 -6.14 2.64 -15.94
CA THR A 118 -6.12 3.67 -16.98
C THR A 118 -7.55 3.96 -17.42
N ILE A 119 -7.95 5.22 -17.33
CA ILE A 119 -9.28 5.68 -17.73
C ILE A 119 -9.11 6.49 -19.00
N THR A 120 -9.69 5.97 -20.08
CA THR A 120 -9.61 6.57 -21.41
C THR A 120 -10.99 6.90 -21.92
N CYS A 121 -11.11 8.00 -22.67
CA CYS A 121 -12.34 8.38 -23.33
C CYS A 121 -12.01 8.76 -24.78
N GLY A 122 -12.55 8.01 -25.74
CA GLY A 122 -12.10 8.09 -27.13
C GLY A 122 -10.60 7.80 -27.23
N ASN A 123 -9.83 8.74 -27.77
CA ASN A 123 -8.37 8.61 -27.95
C ASN A 123 -7.54 9.26 -26.84
N GLN A 124 -8.17 9.81 -25.80
CA GLN A 124 -7.46 10.53 -24.73
C GLN A 124 -7.45 9.74 -23.42
N THR A 125 -6.29 9.66 -22.78
CA THR A 125 -6.16 9.19 -21.40
C THR A 125 -6.49 10.34 -20.45
N ILE A 126 -7.56 10.18 -19.66
CA ILE A 126 -7.99 11.19 -18.69
C ILE A 126 -7.20 11.05 -17.39
N GLN A 127 -7.01 9.82 -16.93
CA GLN A 127 -6.30 9.54 -15.69
C GLN A 127 -5.64 8.17 -15.73
N GLN A 128 -4.47 8.09 -15.12
CA GLN A 128 -3.71 6.86 -14.93
C GLN A 128 -3.13 6.87 -13.51
N TYR A 129 -3.26 5.77 -12.78
CA TYR A 129 -2.71 5.62 -11.45
C TYR A 129 -2.59 4.15 -11.08
N SER A 130 -1.74 3.84 -10.12
CA SER A 130 -1.49 2.48 -9.62
C SER A 130 -2.40 2.12 -8.46
N GLY A 131 -2.47 0.83 -8.16
CA GLY A 131 -3.11 0.35 -6.93
C GLY A 131 -2.39 0.82 -5.66
N GLN A 132 -1.10 1.15 -5.76
CA GLN A 132 -0.33 1.74 -4.67
C GLN A 132 -0.79 3.16 -4.34
N TYR A 133 -1.10 3.99 -5.35
CA TYR A 133 -1.70 5.29 -5.13
C TYR A 133 -3.07 5.18 -4.46
N LEU A 134 -3.91 4.25 -4.93
CA LEU A 134 -5.23 3.97 -4.34
C LEU A 134 -5.10 3.63 -2.84
N LEU A 135 -4.18 2.74 -2.49
CA LEU A 135 -3.87 2.40 -1.09
C LEU A 135 -3.40 3.62 -0.31
N SER A 136 -2.54 4.46 -0.90
CA SER A 136 -1.99 5.65 -0.27
C SER A 136 -3.08 6.70 -0.01
N LEU A 137 -3.99 6.92 -0.97
CA LEU A 137 -5.15 7.79 -0.86
C LEU A 137 -6.07 7.35 0.28
N VAL A 138 -6.43 6.05 0.34
CA VAL A 138 -7.26 5.52 1.43
C VAL A 138 -6.58 5.69 2.77
N ASN A 139 -5.29 5.39 2.86
CA ASN A 139 -4.53 5.56 4.09
C ASN A 139 -4.45 7.02 4.57
N ARG A 140 -4.35 7.97 3.64
CA ARG A 140 -4.21 9.40 3.95
C ARG A 140 -5.54 10.05 4.31
N ASP A 141 -6.62 9.75 3.60
CA ASP A 141 -7.83 10.59 3.64
C ASP A 141 -9.08 9.92 4.24
N PHE A 142 -9.09 8.60 4.40
CA PHE A 142 -10.27 7.90 4.90
C PHE A 142 -10.23 7.74 6.41
N THR A 143 -11.41 7.77 7.04
CA THR A 143 -11.55 7.45 8.47
C THR A 143 -11.27 5.98 8.75
N GLN A 144 -10.97 5.65 10.00
CA GLN A 144 -10.63 4.29 10.41
C GLN A 144 -11.74 3.28 10.06
N GLU A 145 -13.02 3.62 10.24
CA GLU A 145 -14.14 2.71 9.98
C GLU A 145 -14.26 2.38 8.48
N LYS A 146 -14.03 3.38 7.62
CA LYS A 146 -14.04 3.20 6.17
C LYS A 146 -12.81 2.43 5.70
N LYS A 147 -11.66 2.66 6.31
CA LYS A 147 -10.43 1.91 6.07
C LYS A 147 -10.56 0.44 6.48
N ASP A 148 -11.22 0.14 7.59
CA ASP A 148 -11.48 -1.23 8.03
C ASP A 148 -12.44 -1.97 7.10
N LEU A 149 -13.46 -1.28 6.58
CA LEU A 149 -14.31 -1.83 5.52
C LEU A 149 -13.52 -2.07 4.23
N PHE A 150 -12.69 -1.10 3.82
CA PHE A 150 -11.82 -1.24 2.66
C PHE A 150 -10.88 -2.45 2.79
N ASN A 151 -10.25 -2.65 3.95
CA ASN A 151 -9.39 -3.78 4.24
C ASN A 151 -10.14 -5.11 4.08
N ARG A 152 -11.38 -5.22 4.58
CA ARG A 152 -12.21 -6.43 4.41
C ARG A 152 -12.63 -6.66 2.96
N MET A 153 -12.97 -5.60 2.24
CA MET A 153 -13.37 -5.69 0.82
C MET A 153 -12.20 -6.08 -0.09
N THR A 154 -11.00 -5.60 0.20
CA THR A 154 -9.80 -5.79 -0.63
C THR A 154 -8.88 -6.92 -0.14
N GLY A 155 -9.28 -7.65 0.91
CA GLY A 155 -8.55 -8.83 1.38
C GLY A 155 -7.31 -8.52 2.23
N ASN A 156 -7.19 -7.32 2.80
CA ASN A 156 -6.17 -7.01 3.79
C ASN A 156 -6.61 -7.44 5.20
N ILE A 157 -6.75 -8.75 5.38
CA ILE A 157 -7.26 -9.37 6.61
C ILE A 157 -6.37 -10.54 7.03
N PRO A 158 -6.27 -10.84 8.35
CA PRO A 158 -5.40 -11.91 8.85
C PRO A 158 -5.64 -13.26 8.18
N GLU A 159 -6.88 -13.59 7.79
CA GLU A 159 -7.22 -14.84 7.11
C GLU A 159 -6.45 -15.05 5.80
N LEU A 160 -6.04 -13.97 5.12
CA LEU A 160 -5.32 -14.03 3.84
C LEU A 160 -3.83 -13.76 4.01
N ASN A 161 -3.47 -12.70 4.76
CA ASN A 161 -2.09 -12.23 4.87
C ASN A 161 -1.32 -12.81 6.07
N ASN A 162 -2.02 -13.33 7.08
CA ASN A 162 -1.39 -13.95 8.25
C ASN A 162 -2.22 -15.12 8.83
N PRO A 163 -2.39 -16.23 8.07
CA PRO A 163 -3.28 -17.32 8.46
C PRO A 163 -2.93 -18.00 9.79
N SER A 164 -1.67 -17.91 10.23
CA SER A 164 -1.21 -18.42 11.53
C SER A 164 -1.83 -17.71 12.73
N GLN A 165 -2.35 -16.49 12.55
CA GLN A 165 -3.03 -15.71 13.58
C GLN A 165 -4.54 -15.63 13.38
N ALA A 166 -5.06 -16.09 12.24
CA ALA A 166 -6.44 -15.94 11.84
C ALA A 166 -7.40 -16.93 12.56
N LEU A 167 -6.91 -18.07 13.06
CA LEU A 167 -7.72 -19.16 13.62
C LEU A 167 -8.22 -18.91 15.06
N LEU A 168 -8.31 -17.66 15.50
CA LEU A 168 -8.78 -17.31 16.86
C LEU A 168 -10.26 -17.68 17.13
N ASN A 169 -11.03 -18.14 16.15
CA ASN A 169 -12.48 -18.33 16.28
C ASN A 169 -12.94 -19.79 16.22
N HIS A 170 -12.90 -20.47 17.36
CA HIS A 170 -14.06 -21.28 17.79
C HIS A 170 -14.13 -21.58 19.30
N LYS A 171 -13.08 -21.29 20.09
CA LYS A 171 -13.09 -21.69 21.52
C LYS A 171 -12.62 -20.67 22.55
N ASN A 172 -12.23 -19.43 22.21
CA ASN A 172 -11.60 -18.52 23.19
C ASN A 172 -10.48 -19.22 24.01
N ILE A 173 -9.77 -20.17 23.39
CA ILE A 173 -8.67 -20.89 24.03
C ILE A 173 -7.38 -20.23 23.56
N ILE A 174 -6.66 -19.65 24.52
CA ILE A 174 -5.41 -18.89 24.33
C ILE A 174 -4.20 -19.80 24.02
N GLU A 175 -4.37 -21.13 23.90
CA GLU A 175 -3.25 -22.08 23.75
C GLU A 175 -2.65 -22.21 22.33
N TYR A 176 -3.27 -21.66 21.28
CA TYR A 176 -2.83 -21.87 19.89
C TYR A 176 -2.61 -20.57 19.09
N VAL A 177 -2.00 -19.57 19.73
CA VAL A 177 -1.49 -18.39 19.01
C VAL A 177 -0.30 -18.85 18.15
N ASP A 178 -0.27 -18.46 16.86
CA ASP A 178 0.83 -18.67 15.90
C ASP A 178 1.03 -20.07 15.28
N LYS A 179 -0.05 -20.82 14.98
CA LYS A 179 0.06 -22.05 14.17
C LYS A 179 -0.63 -21.91 12.81
N TYR A 180 0.14 -22.06 11.74
CA TYR A 180 -0.39 -22.02 10.37
C TYR A 180 -1.26 -23.26 10.06
N PRO A 181 -2.43 -23.12 9.41
CA PRO A 181 -3.30 -24.24 8.99
C PRO A 181 -2.73 -24.98 7.77
N ASN A 182 -1.68 -25.77 7.97
CA ASN A 182 -1.06 -26.51 6.87
C ASN A 182 -1.98 -27.62 6.36
N ALA A 183 -2.07 -27.76 5.03
CA ALA A 183 -2.76 -28.86 4.40
C ALA A 183 -1.88 -30.12 4.42
N TYR A 184 -2.45 -31.26 4.79
CA TYR A 184 -1.76 -32.55 4.77
C TYR A 184 -2.58 -33.57 3.99
N HIS A 185 -1.91 -34.52 3.35
CA HIS A 185 -2.58 -35.55 2.56
C HIS A 185 -3.58 -36.35 3.41
N THR A 186 -4.77 -36.58 2.87
CA THR A 186 -5.81 -37.44 3.45
C THR A 186 -6.32 -38.43 2.41
N SER A 187 -6.74 -39.61 2.86
CA SER A 187 -7.39 -40.62 2.02
C SER A 187 -8.89 -40.37 1.80
N ASP A 188 -9.45 -39.32 2.41
CA ASP A 188 -10.84 -38.94 2.21
C ASP A 188 -11.07 -38.43 0.78
N LEU A 189 -12.18 -38.84 0.16
CA LEU A 189 -12.61 -38.40 -1.16
C LEU A 189 -12.86 -36.88 -1.23
N ALA A 190 -13.21 -36.25 -0.10
CA ALA A 190 -13.39 -34.80 -0.01
C ALA A 190 -12.05 -34.03 -0.05
N GLY A 191 -10.92 -34.70 0.18
CA GLY A 191 -9.61 -34.07 0.28
C GLY A 191 -9.38 -33.33 1.59
N ALA A 192 -8.20 -32.73 1.72
CA ALA A 192 -7.82 -31.93 2.89
C ALA A 192 -8.58 -30.60 2.92
N GLN A 193 -8.82 -30.05 4.12
CA GLN A 193 -9.34 -28.70 4.28
C GLN A 193 -8.33 -27.68 3.68
N PRO A 194 -8.79 -26.66 2.93
CA PRO A 194 -7.94 -25.56 2.50
C PRO A 194 -7.33 -24.81 3.69
N SER A 195 -6.08 -24.39 3.51
CA SER A 195 -5.35 -23.51 4.43
C SER A 195 -5.94 -22.09 4.43
N ILE A 196 -6.37 -21.61 3.26
CA ILE A 196 -7.03 -20.32 3.09
C ILE A 196 -8.23 -20.50 2.17
N ASP A 197 -9.41 -20.07 2.64
CA ASP A 197 -10.63 -20.11 1.85
C ASP A 197 -10.67 -19.00 0.79
N GLY A 198 -11.02 -19.40 -0.43
CA GLY A 198 -11.28 -18.54 -1.56
C GLY A 198 -12.49 -17.63 -1.33
N ARG A 199 -12.45 -16.45 -1.93
CA ARG A 199 -13.48 -15.41 -1.79
C ARG A 199 -13.40 -14.38 -2.90
N ILE A 200 -14.45 -13.59 -3.04
CA ILE A 200 -14.48 -12.48 -4.00
C ILE A 200 -13.96 -11.22 -3.29
N LEU A 201 -12.98 -10.56 -3.88
CA LEU A 201 -12.54 -9.22 -3.50
C LEU A 201 -13.32 -8.17 -4.29
N TYR A 202 -13.61 -7.05 -3.65
CA TYR A 202 -14.27 -5.89 -4.27
C TYR A 202 -13.36 -4.66 -4.12
N ILE A 203 -12.64 -4.31 -5.17
CA ILE A 203 -11.63 -3.26 -5.16
C ILE A 203 -12.22 -1.98 -5.74
N PRO A 204 -12.43 -0.91 -4.94
CA PRO A 204 -12.98 0.34 -5.48
C PRO A 204 -11.94 1.03 -6.35
N ILE A 205 -12.34 1.51 -7.54
CA ILE A 205 -11.41 2.19 -8.47
C ILE A 205 -11.00 3.58 -7.96
N LEU A 206 -11.83 4.22 -7.12
CA LEU A 206 -11.58 5.53 -6.48
C LEU A 206 -11.15 6.65 -7.44
N SER A 207 -11.71 6.67 -8.65
CA SER A 207 -11.51 7.78 -9.57
C SER A 207 -12.31 9.02 -9.14
N TRP A 208 -12.10 10.16 -9.80
CA TRP A 208 -12.73 11.45 -9.43
C TRP A 208 -14.25 11.40 -9.38
N PHE A 209 -14.86 10.55 -10.22
CA PHE A 209 -16.31 10.42 -10.33
C PHE A 209 -16.93 9.49 -9.28
N SER A 210 -16.12 8.69 -8.56
CA SER A 210 -16.58 7.66 -7.62
C SER A 210 -16.61 8.08 -6.14
N LEU A 211 -16.19 9.31 -5.83
CA LEU A 211 -16.07 9.78 -4.45
C LEU A 211 -17.26 10.63 -4.03
N LYS A 212 -17.78 11.44 -4.96
CA LYS A 212 -18.88 12.36 -4.71
C LYS A 212 -19.84 12.39 -5.88
N SER A 213 -21.14 12.33 -5.60
CA SER A 213 -22.17 12.24 -6.64
C SER A 213 -22.21 13.43 -7.59
N GLN A 214 -21.79 14.62 -7.15
CA GLN A 214 -21.71 15.81 -8.01
C GLN A 214 -20.63 15.70 -9.09
N MET A 215 -19.72 14.73 -8.99
CA MET A 215 -18.64 14.47 -9.96
C MET A 215 -18.93 13.26 -10.84
N ALA A 216 -20.13 12.67 -10.75
CA ALA A 216 -20.52 11.52 -11.54
C ALA A 216 -20.29 11.79 -13.04
N PHE A 217 -19.75 10.81 -13.74
CA PHE A 217 -19.34 10.95 -15.13
C PHE A 217 -20.59 10.97 -16.03
N PRO A 218 -20.84 12.04 -16.82
CA PRO A 218 -22.05 12.16 -17.62
C PRO A 218 -21.95 11.36 -18.93
N LEU A 219 -22.42 10.11 -18.91
CA LEU A 219 -22.47 9.23 -20.08
C LEU A 219 -23.39 9.79 -21.17
N ILE A 220 -24.49 10.45 -20.80
CA ILE A 220 -25.43 11.05 -21.75
C ILE A 220 -24.80 12.22 -22.56
N ALA A 221 -23.81 12.91 -21.98
CA ALA A 221 -23.09 13.99 -22.64
C ALA A 221 -22.01 13.49 -23.61
N MET A 222 -21.84 12.16 -23.73
CA MET A 222 -20.79 11.51 -24.49
C MET A 222 -21.38 10.66 -25.62
N GLN A 223 -21.88 11.28 -26.69
CA GLN A 223 -22.55 10.56 -27.76
C GLN A 223 -21.60 9.81 -28.70
N TYR A 224 -20.42 10.37 -28.98
CA TYR A 224 -19.50 9.87 -30.00
C TYR A 224 -18.34 9.03 -29.45
N ASN A 225 -18.02 9.19 -28.17
CA ASN A 225 -16.95 8.45 -27.51
C ASN A 225 -17.50 7.57 -26.40
N GLU A 226 -16.77 6.49 -26.14
CA GLU A 226 -17.03 5.57 -25.05
C GLU A 226 -15.96 5.74 -23.97
N LEU A 227 -16.38 5.62 -22.71
CA LEU A 227 -15.47 5.57 -21.57
C LEU A 227 -14.98 4.13 -21.45
N ASN A 228 -13.67 3.96 -21.42
CA ASN A 228 -13.03 2.67 -21.21
C ASN A 228 -12.17 2.70 -19.94
N ILE A 229 -12.33 1.67 -19.12
CA ILE A 229 -11.51 1.47 -17.92
C ILE A 229 -10.65 0.24 -18.17
N SER A 230 -9.33 0.44 -18.26
CA SER A 230 -8.35 -0.63 -18.35
C SER A 230 -7.74 -0.89 -16.98
N ILE A 231 -7.76 -2.14 -16.53
CA ILE A 231 -7.10 -2.57 -15.29
C ILE A 231 -6.00 -3.56 -15.64
N THR A 232 -4.77 -3.21 -15.28
CA THR A 232 -3.60 -4.08 -15.39
C THR A 232 -3.30 -4.67 -14.02
N PHE A 233 -3.35 -6.00 -13.93
CA PHE A 233 -2.96 -6.76 -12.75
C PHE A 233 -1.50 -7.19 -12.83
N ARG A 234 -0.84 -7.21 -11.66
CA ARG A 234 0.48 -7.82 -11.47
C ARG A 234 0.46 -9.31 -11.85
N PRO A 235 1.62 -9.89 -12.15
CA PRO A 235 1.74 -11.34 -12.27
C PRO A 235 1.41 -12.05 -10.95
N ILE A 236 0.85 -13.26 -11.03
CA ILE A 236 0.52 -14.08 -9.85
C ILE A 236 1.72 -14.28 -8.92
N ARG A 237 2.94 -14.41 -9.46
CA ARG A 237 4.17 -14.57 -8.66
C ARG A 237 4.43 -13.41 -7.68
N GLU A 238 3.85 -12.23 -7.93
CA GLU A 238 4.03 -11.03 -7.10
C GLU A 238 2.92 -10.85 -6.06
N MET A 239 1.90 -11.72 -6.06
CA MET A 239 0.71 -11.59 -5.23
C MET A 239 0.76 -12.39 -3.93
N PHE A 240 1.75 -13.27 -3.74
CA PHE A 240 1.87 -14.10 -2.53
C PHE A 240 3.32 -14.38 -2.15
N VAL A 241 3.51 -14.88 -0.93
CA VAL A 241 4.80 -15.32 -0.40
C VAL A 241 4.70 -16.73 0.16
N ILE A 242 5.81 -17.45 0.13
CA ILE A 242 5.96 -18.79 0.70
C ILE A 242 7.27 -18.87 1.47
N ARG A 243 7.38 -19.80 2.44
CA ARG A 243 8.65 -20.14 3.05
C ARG A 243 9.54 -20.90 2.08
N ASP A 244 10.82 -20.54 2.09
CA ASP A 244 11.87 -21.32 1.44
C ASP A 244 12.19 -22.57 2.27
N VAL A 245 11.48 -23.66 1.97
CA VAL A 245 11.60 -24.96 2.66
C VAL A 245 12.98 -25.62 2.52
N TYR A 246 13.81 -25.17 1.59
CA TYR A 246 15.15 -25.74 1.33
C TYR A 246 16.29 -24.87 1.87
N LYS A 247 15.99 -23.87 2.71
CA LYS A 247 16.98 -23.07 3.44
C LYS A 247 16.82 -23.19 4.96
N PRO A 248 17.12 -24.36 5.54
CA PRO A 248 17.03 -24.57 6.98
C PRO A 248 18.02 -23.71 7.78
N LEU A 249 19.20 -23.40 7.21
CA LEU A 249 20.23 -22.57 7.86
C LEU A 249 19.78 -21.11 8.06
N ASP A 250 18.90 -20.62 7.18
CA ASP A 250 18.37 -19.26 7.21
C ASP A 250 17.01 -19.17 7.96
N GLY A 251 16.57 -20.27 8.58
CA GLY A 251 15.33 -20.31 9.35
C GLY A 251 14.05 -20.33 8.49
N PHE A 252 14.12 -20.85 7.27
CA PHE A 252 12.98 -20.93 6.34
C PHE A 252 12.31 -19.57 6.07
N PRO A 253 13.02 -18.60 5.47
CA PRO A 253 12.53 -17.24 5.28
C PRO A 253 11.36 -17.19 4.29
N TYR A 254 10.47 -16.20 4.44
CA TYR A 254 9.43 -15.93 3.45
C TYR A 254 10.01 -15.20 2.24
N ILE A 255 9.76 -15.73 1.05
CA ILE A 255 10.28 -15.20 -0.21
C ILE A 255 9.17 -15.10 -1.26
N ALA A 256 9.42 -14.31 -2.28
CA ALA A 256 8.64 -14.36 -3.50
C ALA A 256 8.84 -15.74 -4.17
N PRO A 257 7.77 -16.37 -4.68
CA PRO A 257 7.87 -17.66 -5.37
C PRO A 257 8.69 -17.54 -6.65
N ASN A 258 9.54 -18.54 -6.91
CA ASN A 258 10.26 -18.66 -8.17
C ASN A 258 9.70 -19.81 -9.00
N PHE A 259 8.87 -19.50 -10.00
CA PHE A 259 8.28 -20.49 -10.90
C PHE A 259 9.28 -21.14 -11.88
N ASN A 260 10.59 -20.91 -11.75
CA ASN A 260 11.60 -21.79 -12.37
C ASN A 260 11.91 -23.02 -11.51
N GLN A 261 11.47 -23.03 -10.24
CA GLN A 261 11.68 -24.13 -9.31
C GLN A 261 10.37 -24.92 -9.17
N ALA A 262 10.43 -26.23 -9.44
CA ALA A 262 9.24 -27.10 -9.46
C ALA A 262 8.45 -27.13 -8.14
N HIS A 263 9.15 -27.01 -7.01
CA HIS A 263 8.56 -27.06 -5.68
C HIS A 263 7.83 -25.74 -5.29
N MET A 264 8.10 -24.63 -6.00
CA MET A 264 7.46 -23.32 -5.77
C MET A 264 6.33 -23.02 -6.78
N GLN A 265 5.94 -23.97 -7.63
CA GLN A 265 4.90 -23.78 -8.65
C GLN A 265 3.52 -23.55 -8.04
N MET A 266 2.71 -22.70 -8.68
CA MET A 266 1.38 -22.35 -8.16
C MET A 266 0.44 -23.56 -8.05
N TYR A 267 0.54 -24.54 -8.95
CA TYR A 267 -0.31 -25.75 -8.89
C TYR A 267 -0.13 -26.55 -7.60
N ASN A 268 0.99 -26.41 -6.89
CA ASN A 268 1.21 -27.06 -5.60
C ASN A 268 0.21 -26.59 -4.53
N PHE A 269 -0.38 -25.40 -4.74
CA PHE A 269 -1.24 -24.71 -3.79
C PHE A 269 -2.72 -24.63 -4.20
N LEU A 270 -3.05 -24.98 -5.45
CA LEU A 270 -4.42 -24.86 -6.00
C LEU A 270 -5.27 -26.13 -5.84
N GLN A 271 -4.72 -27.18 -5.24
CA GLN A 271 -5.41 -28.44 -5.02
C GLN A 271 -4.93 -29.12 -3.75
N THR A 272 -5.72 -30.07 -3.26
CA THR A 272 -5.37 -30.87 -2.10
C THR A 272 -4.06 -31.66 -2.33
N PRO A 273 -3.21 -31.85 -1.30
CA PRO A 273 -2.00 -32.63 -1.43
C PRO A 273 -2.31 -34.06 -1.92
N PRO A 274 -1.76 -34.48 -3.08
CA PRO A 274 -2.14 -35.74 -3.71
C PRO A 274 -1.62 -36.96 -2.96
N ASP A 275 -0.46 -36.83 -2.32
CA ASP A 275 0.21 -37.86 -1.55
C ASP A 275 1.16 -37.23 -0.52
N VAL A 276 1.65 -38.03 0.44
CA VAL A 276 2.60 -37.56 1.47
C VAL A 276 3.92 -37.05 0.86
N SER A 277 4.31 -37.58 -0.32
CA SER A 277 5.56 -37.20 -0.98
C SER A 277 5.46 -35.93 -1.83
N LEU A 278 4.24 -35.42 -2.08
CA LEU A 278 3.94 -34.24 -2.90
C LEU A 278 4.43 -34.35 -4.36
N ASN A 279 4.54 -35.56 -4.91
CA ASN A 279 5.08 -35.77 -6.25
C ASN A 279 4.01 -36.05 -7.31
N ASN A 280 2.82 -36.49 -6.90
CA ASN A 280 1.82 -37.06 -7.81
C ASN A 280 0.68 -36.10 -8.20
N TYR A 281 1.01 -34.83 -8.43
CA TYR A 281 0.05 -33.82 -8.90
C TYR A 281 -0.42 -34.15 -10.33
N GLN A 282 -1.68 -34.58 -10.47
CA GLN A 282 -2.30 -34.90 -11.77
C GLN A 282 -2.62 -33.63 -12.58
N ASP A 283 -3.27 -32.65 -11.95
CA ASP A 283 -3.47 -31.33 -12.53
C ASP A 283 -2.29 -30.41 -12.16
N LYS A 284 -1.63 -29.87 -13.19
CA LYS A 284 -0.52 -28.94 -13.06
C LYS A 284 -0.87 -27.54 -13.59
N ARG A 285 -2.14 -27.28 -13.88
CA ARG A 285 -2.61 -25.94 -14.24
C ARG A 285 -2.36 -25.02 -13.05
N SER A 286 -1.67 -23.92 -13.34
CA SER A 286 -1.23 -22.93 -12.33
C SER A 286 -2.14 -21.70 -12.30
N VAL A 287 -3.28 -21.74 -13.00
CA VAL A 287 -4.24 -20.65 -13.14
C VAL A 287 -5.61 -21.13 -12.67
N TRP A 288 -6.37 -20.25 -12.01
CA TRP A 288 -7.74 -20.48 -11.57
C TRP A 288 -8.72 -19.56 -12.31
N SER A 289 -10.02 -19.84 -12.20
CA SER A 289 -11.06 -18.95 -12.73
C SER A 289 -11.23 -17.73 -11.83
N ALA A 290 -10.65 -16.60 -12.24
CA ALA A 290 -10.65 -15.38 -11.44
C ALA A 290 -11.95 -14.54 -11.57
N ASP A 291 -12.85 -14.85 -12.51
CA ASP A 291 -14.12 -14.13 -12.77
C ASP A 291 -13.99 -12.60 -12.67
N ILE A 292 -13.07 -12.02 -13.44
CA ILE A 292 -12.74 -10.59 -13.36
C ILE A 292 -13.84 -9.76 -14.06
N HIS A 293 -14.53 -8.92 -13.30
CA HIS A 293 -15.62 -8.07 -13.78
C HIS A 293 -15.66 -6.73 -13.04
N LEU A 294 -16.33 -5.72 -13.61
CA LEU A 294 -16.64 -4.48 -12.91
C LEU A 294 -18.08 -4.50 -12.41
N ASN A 295 -18.27 -4.07 -11.17
CA ASN A 295 -19.57 -3.72 -10.61
C ASN A 295 -19.68 -2.20 -10.55
N CYS A 296 -20.57 -1.64 -11.37
CA CYS A 296 -20.69 -0.21 -11.57
C CYS A 296 -22.07 0.30 -11.13
N THR A 297 -22.12 1.40 -10.40
CA THR A 297 -23.35 2.08 -10.03
C THR A 297 -23.66 3.16 -11.05
N TYR A 298 -24.82 3.04 -11.68
CA TYR A 298 -25.35 3.97 -12.66
C TYR A 298 -26.48 4.79 -12.06
N CYS A 299 -26.65 6.03 -12.53
CA CYS A 299 -27.75 6.90 -12.15
C CYS A 299 -28.59 7.28 -13.37
N PHE A 300 -29.90 7.13 -13.21
CA PHE A 300 -30.93 7.52 -14.17
C PHE A 300 -31.50 8.86 -13.74
N LEU A 301 -31.50 9.82 -14.65
CA LEU A 301 -32.06 11.15 -14.44
C LEU A 301 -33.49 11.19 -14.96
N SER A 302 -34.27 12.16 -14.48
CA SER A 302 -35.55 12.49 -15.11
C SER A 302 -35.34 12.99 -16.55
N ASP A 303 -36.32 12.77 -17.44
CA ASP A 303 -36.23 13.16 -18.85
C ASP A 303 -35.87 14.64 -19.06
N GLU A 304 -36.37 15.53 -18.19
CA GLU A 304 -36.07 16.96 -18.24
C GLU A 304 -34.60 17.24 -17.89
N GLU A 305 -34.09 16.63 -16.82
CA GLU A 305 -32.71 16.81 -16.39
C GLU A 305 -31.73 16.14 -17.35
N ALA A 306 -32.05 14.94 -17.85
CA ALA A 306 -31.28 14.24 -18.88
C ALA A 306 -31.11 15.11 -20.14
N LYS A 307 -32.18 15.78 -20.62
CA LYS A 307 -32.10 16.72 -21.75
C LYS A 307 -31.18 17.92 -21.45
N ILE A 308 -31.21 18.44 -20.23
CA ILE A 308 -30.33 19.54 -19.82
C ILE A 308 -28.86 19.06 -19.80
N PHE A 309 -28.60 17.87 -19.24
CA PHE A 309 -27.26 17.30 -19.21
C PHE A 309 -26.72 16.95 -20.61
N ALA A 310 -27.57 16.52 -21.53
CA ALA A 310 -27.16 16.23 -22.90
C ALA A 310 -26.87 17.50 -23.74
N SER A 311 -27.56 18.60 -23.45
CA SER A 311 -27.50 19.83 -24.25
C SER A 311 -26.47 20.85 -23.77
N LYS A 312 -26.14 20.86 -22.48
CA LYS A 312 -25.18 21.79 -21.90
C LYS A 312 -23.78 21.21 -21.84
N ASP A 313 -22.79 22.08 -21.98
CA ASP A 313 -21.41 21.75 -21.71
C ASP A 313 -21.15 21.66 -20.20
N HIS A 314 -20.39 20.65 -19.78
CA HIS A 314 -20.03 20.44 -18.38
C HIS A 314 -18.52 20.57 -18.18
N LYS A 315 -18.12 21.13 -17.04
CA LYS A 315 -16.71 21.24 -16.66
C LYS A 315 -16.54 20.78 -15.22
N TYR A 316 -15.64 19.82 -15.03
CA TYR A 316 -15.32 19.25 -13.73
C TYR A 316 -13.88 19.57 -13.38
N ILE A 317 -13.67 20.23 -12.25
CA ILE A 317 -12.35 20.39 -11.66
C ILE A 317 -12.06 19.14 -10.82
N PHE A 318 -10.96 18.46 -11.10
CA PHE A 318 -10.58 17.26 -10.38
C PHE A 318 -9.06 17.16 -10.20
N LYS A 319 -8.64 16.22 -9.35
CA LYS A 319 -7.24 15.91 -9.13
C LYS A 319 -6.81 14.78 -10.07
N GLN A 320 -5.98 15.11 -11.04
CA GLN A 320 -5.27 14.16 -11.88
C GLN A 320 -3.99 13.71 -11.17
N VAL A 321 -3.65 12.44 -11.28
CA VAL A 321 -2.53 11.84 -10.56
C VAL A 321 -1.37 11.62 -11.52
N GLN A 322 -0.17 11.98 -11.10
CA GLN A 322 1.08 11.65 -11.78
C GLN A 322 1.97 10.85 -10.84
N GLU A 323 2.49 9.72 -11.31
CA GLU A 323 3.37 8.86 -10.53
C GLU A 323 4.76 8.84 -11.16
N THR A 324 5.80 9.02 -10.35
CA THR A 324 7.20 8.96 -10.78
C THR A 324 8.03 8.14 -9.80
N LYS A 325 8.93 7.30 -10.32
CA LYS A 325 9.81 6.47 -9.51
C LYS A 325 11.27 6.88 -9.72
N TYR A 326 11.97 7.12 -8.62
CA TYR A 326 13.38 7.49 -8.58
C TYR A 326 14.16 6.38 -7.91
N TYR A 327 15.17 5.87 -8.59
CA TYR A 327 15.97 4.74 -8.13
C TYR A 327 17.24 5.20 -7.44
N ASN A 328 17.75 4.38 -6.52
CA ASN A 328 19.06 4.55 -5.88
C ASN A 328 19.23 5.85 -5.05
N VAL A 329 18.21 6.22 -4.29
CA VAL A 329 18.19 7.36 -3.38
C VAL A 329 18.86 6.98 -2.05
N THR A 330 20.20 7.06 -1.99
CA THR A 330 20.96 6.76 -0.75
C THR A 330 21.83 7.94 -0.32
N GLY A 331 21.85 8.17 1.00
CA GLY A 331 22.65 9.20 1.64
C GLY A 331 22.08 10.58 1.39
N GLN A 332 22.96 11.58 1.27
CA GLN A 332 22.56 12.93 0.88
C GLN A 332 22.46 13.02 -0.64
N SER A 333 21.27 13.34 -1.15
CA SER A 333 21.00 13.41 -2.57
C SER A 333 20.05 14.55 -2.90
N ARG A 334 20.23 15.13 -4.09
CA ARG A 334 19.28 16.07 -4.68
C ARG A 334 18.63 15.40 -5.88
N ILE A 335 17.31 15.30 -5.86
CA ILE A 335 16.52 14.67 -6.90
C ILE A 335 15.72 15.74 -7.62
N ASN A 336 15.89 15.83 -8.93
CA ASN A 336 15.05 16.67 -9.78
C ASN A 336 13.67 16.00 -9.93
N ILE A 337 12.63 16.74 -9.61
CA ILE A 337 11.25 16.28 -9.71
C ILE A 337 10.65 16.83 -11.00
N ASP A 338 10.15 15.95 -11.86
CA ASP A 338 9.45 16.31 -13.09
C ASP A 338 8.00 16.69 -12.77
N SER A 339 7.83 17.88 -12.22
CA SER A 339 6.57 18.43 -11.73
C SER A 339 6.08 19.52 -12.67
N PHE A 340 4.80 19.47 -13.06
CA PHE A 340 4.20 20.38 -14.02
C PHE A 340 2.74 20.68 -13.69
N GLY A 341 2.27 21.88 -14.05
CA GLY A 341 0.89 22.30 -13.81
C GLY A 341 0.63 22.71 -12.36
N SER A 342 -0.64 22.79 -11.99
CA SER A 342 -1.09 23.22 -10.66
C SER A 342 -1.11 22.05 -9.69
N VAL A 343 -0.11 21.94 -8.83
CA VAL A 343 0.06 20.82 -7.89
C VAL A 343 -0.57 21.15 -6.54
N ALA A 344 -1.47 20.28 -6.07
CA ALA A 344 -2.15 20.43 -4.79
C ALA A 344 -1.36 19.80 -3.63
N ASN A 345 -0.73 18.64 -3.86
CA ASN A 345 0.06 17.94 -2.85
C ASN A 345 0.99 16.89 -3.47
N TRP A 346 1.94 16.47 -2.64
CA TRP A 346 2.82 15.34 -2.86
C TRP A 346 2.61 14.28 -1.80
N MET A 347 2.51 13.02 -2.22
CA MET A 347 2.66 11.87 -1.35
C MET A 347 3.83 11.05 -1.86
N PHE A 348 4.71 10.59 -0.98
CA PHE A 348 5.80 9.74 -1.41
C PHE A 348 6.24 8.81 -0.30
N TYR A 349 6.92 7.75 -0.68
CA TYR A 349 7.54 6.84 0.27
C TYR A 349 8.88 6.37 -0.30
N LEU A 350 9.73 5.85 0.58
CA LEU A 350 10.93 5.12 0.18
C LEU A 350 10.77 3.64 0.49
N GLN A 351 11.33 2.79 -0.36
CA GLN A 351 11.39 1.34 -0.16
C GLN A 351 12.78 0.84 -0.46
N ARG A 352 13.14 -0.29 0.14
CA ARG A 352 14.35 -1.00 -0.25
C ARG A 352 14.21 -1.49 -1.70
N SER A 353 15.28 -1.39 -2.47
CA SER A 353 15.34 -1.85 -3.87
C SER A 353 15.12 -3.37 -4.02
N ASP A 354 15.31 -4.14 -2.93
CA ASP A 354 15.16 -5.60 -2.90
C ASP A 354 13.75 -6.07 -2.48
N VAL A 355 12.79 -5.15 -2.31
CA VAL A 355 11.43 -5.47 -1.85
C VAL A 355 10.71 -6.52 -2.70
N GLY A 356 10.94 -6.51 -4.02
CA GLY A 356 10.33 -7.44 -4.97
C GLY A 356 10.83 -8.88 -4.84
N VAL A 357 11.96 -9.13 -4.16
CA VAL A 357 12.45 -10.49 -3.88
C VAL A 357 11.59 -11.18 -2.80
N ARG A 358 10.84 -10.38 -2.03
CA ARG A 358 10.00 -10.84 -0.92
C ARG A 358 8.52 -10.51 -1.10
N ASN A 359 8.13 -9.86 -2.19
CA ASN A 359 6.77 -9.33 -2.42
C ASN A 359 6.23 -8.46 -1.27
N GLU A 360 7.12 -7.72 -0.59
CA GLU A 360 6.78 -6.87 0.56
C GLU A 360 6.34 -5.45 0.10
N TRP A 361 5.45 -5.37 -0.89
CA TRP A 361 5.10 -4.12 -1.60
C TRP A 361 4.55 -3.01 -0.69
N SER A 362 3.97 -3.39 0.46
CA SER A 362 3.43 -2.44 1.46
C SER A 362 4.42 -2.09 2.58
N ASN A 363 5.68 -2.54 2.50
CA ASN A 363 6.72 -2.24 3.48
C ASN A 363 7.49 -0.97 3.07
N TYR A 364 7.31 0.11 3.82
CA TYR A 364 7.99 1.41 3.61
C TYR A 364 9.13 1.64 4.62
N THR A 365 9.63 0.57 5.24
CA THR A 365 10.67 0.64 6.28
C THR A 365 11.97 0.02 5.79
N ASN A 366 13.05 0.31 6.50
CA ASN A 366 14.35 -0.29 6.26
C ASN A 366 14.42 -1.75 6.74
N TRP A 367 13.47 -2.20 7.55
CA TRP A 367 13.43 -3.60 7.99
C TRP A 367 13.04 -4.52 6.84
N LEU A 368 13.69 -5.68 6.80
CA LEU A 368 13.48 -6.70 5.75
C LEU A 368 12.01 -7.16 5.69
N TYR A 369 11.42 -7.29 6.88
CA TYR A 369 10.03 -7.63 7.17
C TYR A 369 9.53 -6.71 8.30
N LYS A 370 8.26 -6.78 8.66
CA LYS A 370 7.64 -5.92 9.71
C LYS A 370 8.03 -6.26 11.16
N TYR A 371 9.16 -6.90 11.37
CA TYR A 371 9.73 -7.17 12.68
C TYR A 371 11.19 -6.72 12.71
N LYS A 372 11.66 -6.43 13.93
CA LYS A 372 13.01 -5.93 14.16
C LYS A 372 14.05 -6.99 13.72
N PRO A 373 15.03 -6.64 12.86
CA PRO A 373 15.98 -7.62 12.32
C PRO A 373 16.89 -8.29 13.36
N SER A 374 17.43 -7.53 14.32
CA SER A 374 18.22 -8.09 15.42
C SER A 374 17.45 -7.94 16.74
N ASP A 375 17.01 -9.07 17.28
CA ASP A 375 16.28 -9.13 18.54
C ASP A 375 17.22 -9.07 19.76
N THR A 376 16.63 -8.93 20.94
CA THR A 376 17.31 -9.07 22.21
C THR A 376 17.78 -10.50 22.42
N ASN A 377 18.98 -10.67 22.96
CA ASN A 377 19.53 -11.98 23.27
C ASN A 377 19.30 -12.31 24.74
N LEU A 378 18.95 -13.55 25.04
CA LEU A 378 19.03 -14.08 26.40
C LEU A 378 20.46 -13.90 26.92
N VAL A 379 20.60 -13.49 28.19
CA VAL A 379 21.92 -13.40 28.80
C VAL A 379 22.49 -14.82 28.97
N GLY A 380 23.37 -15.22 28.05
CA GLY A 380 24.06 -16.51 28.08
C GLY A 380 25.10 -16.62 29.19
N ARG A 381 25.55 -17.85 29.50
CA ARG A 381 26.43 -18.22 30.63
C ARG A 381 27.82 -17.53 30.67
N SER A 382 28.18 -16.72 29.70
CA SER A 382 29.41 -15.92 29.71
C SER A 382 29.15 -14.63 28.96
N TYR A 383 28.87 -13.57 29.71
CA TYR A 383 28.87 -12.20 29.22
C TYR A 383 30.17 -11.51 29.65
N GLY A 384 30.57 -10.48 28.89
CA GLY A 384 31.83 -9.72 29.02
C GLY A 384 32.07 -9.05 30.38
N PRO A 385 33.05 -8.15 30.49
CA PRO A 385 33.63 -7.73 31.77
C PRO A 385 32.56 -7.27 32.75
N GLY A 386 32.50 -7.98 33.88
CA GLY A 386 31.63 -7.68 35.01
C GLY A 386 32.23 -6.63 35.95
N MET A 387 31.44 -6.17 36.91
CA MET A 387 31.99 -5.40 38.04
C MET A 387 32.57 -6.34 39.09
N VAL A 388 33.69 -5.98 39.71
CA VAL A 388 34.25 -6.76 40.82
C VAL A 388 33.67 -6.29 42.14
N LEU A 389 32.98 -7.16 42.86
CA LEU A 389 32.53 -6.91 44.23
C LEU A 389 33.12 -7.99 45.15
N GLN A 390 33.89 -7.57 46.16
CA GLN A 390 34.54 -8.48 47.13
C GLN A 390 35.34 -9.63 46.48
N GLY A 391 36.02 -9.37 45.35
CA GLY A 391 36.80 -10.38 44.63
C GLY A 391 36.00 -11.26 43.66
N THR A 392 34.69 -11.08 43.56
CA THR A 392 33.81 -11.80 42.64
C THR A 392 33.50 -10.96 41.40
N ASN A 393 33.69 -11.51 40.20
CA ASN A 393 33.26 -10.90 38.94
C ASN A 393 31.74 -11.06 38.78
N LEU A 394 31.00 -9.97 38.97
CA LEU A 394 29.56 -9.89 38.82
C LEU A 394 29.18 -9.48 37.40
N ASN A 395 28.30 -10.23 36.77
CA ASN A 395 27.67 -9.86 35.51
C ASN A 395 26.18 -10.21 35.58
N PRO A 396 25.35 -9.91 34.56
CA PRO A 396 23.91 -10.19 34.65
C PRO A 396 23.55 -11.67 34.86
N THR A 397 24.50 -12.60 34.76
CA THR A 397 24.35 -14.04 35.09
C THR A 397 24.93 -14.46 36.45
N ILE A 398 25.64 -13.59 37.17
CA ILE A 398 26.31 -13.90 38.43
C ILE A 398 25.79 -12.97 39.53
N ASP A 399 25.18 -13.52 40.58
CA ASP A 399 24.69 -12.74 41.72
C ASP A 399 25.81 -12.27 42.65
N ALA A 400 25.48 -11.41 43.62
CA ALA A 400 26.44 -10.85 44.58
C ALA A 400 27.18 -11.90 45.44
N PHE A 401 26.74 -13.16 45.42
CA PHE A 401 27.34 -14.28 46.14
C PHE A 401 28.16 -15.20 45.22
N GLY A 402 28.32 -14.86 43.94
CA GLY A 402 29.08 -15.64 42.97
C GLY A 402 28.31 -16.81 42.35
N ASN A 403 26.99 -16.92 42.55
CA ASN A 403 26.20 -17.99 41.97
C ASN A 403 25.80 -17.66 40.53
N ASN A 404 25.90 -18.66 39.63
CA ASN A 404 25.35 -18.55 38.29
C ASN A 404 23.81 -18.66 38.36
N VAL A 405 23.13 -17.54 38.10
CA VAL A 405 21.67 -17.43 38.11
C VAL A 405 21.05 -17.51 36.72
N ALA A 406 21.84 -17.76 35.66
CA ALA A 406 21.34 -17.84 34.29
C ALA A 406 20.21 -18.89 34.12
N ASN A 407 20.26 -19.99 34.88
CA ASN A 407 19.22 -21.03 34.84
C ASN A 407 18.16 -20.90 35.95
N LYS A 408 18.35 -20.01 36.95
CA LYS A 408 17.40 -19.81 38.06
C LYS A 408 16.26 -18.85 37.68
N PHE A 409 16.49 -17.98 36.70
CA PHE A 409 15.49 -17.09 36.11
C PHE A 409 15.53 -17.18 34.57
N PRO A 410 15.14 -18.33 33.97
CA PRO A 410 15.29 -18.57 32.54
C PRO A 410 14.47 -17.63 31.64
N TYR A 411 13.60 -16.78 32.19
CA TYR A 411 12.66 -15.95 31.42
C TYR A 411 12.86 -14.43 31.49
N ASP A 412 13.72 -13.89 32.37
CA ASP A 412 13.59 -12.46 32.76
C ASP A 412 14.77 -11.54 32.40
N ARG A 413 15.82 -12.03 31.72
CA ARG A 413 16.99 -11.20 31.40
C ARG A 413 17.36 -11.32 29.93
N HIS A 414 16.85 -10.38 29.15
CA HIS A 414 17.23 -10.14 27.77
C HIS A 414 18.08 -8.87 27.70
N ILE A 415 19.10 -8.88 26.84
CA ILE A 415 19.87 -7.66 26.56
C ILE A 415 19.88 -7.37 25.07
N THR A 416 19.99 -6.09 24.74
CA THR A 416 19.82 -5.56 23.38
C THR A 416 20.95 -5.91 22.42
N GLY A 417 22.04 -6.50 22.90
CA GLY A 417 23.20 -6.87 22.09
C GLY A 417 23.99 -5.66 21.57
N THR A 418 24.76 -5.87 20.51
CA THR A 418 25.53 -4.81 19.84
C THR A 418 24.60 -3.96 18.97
N TYR A 419 24.83 -2.65 18.93
CA TYR A 419 24.08 -1.75 18.05
C TYR A 419 24.26 -2.15 16.57
N THR A 420 23.16 -2.32 15.86
CA THR A 420 23.15 -2.60 14.41
C THR A 420 22.34 -1.52 13.68
N PRO A 421 22.91 -0.86 12.65
CA PRO A 421 22.17 0.10 11.82
C PRO A 421 20.94 -0.49 11.14
N GLU A 422 20.93 -1.81 10.91
CA GLU A 422 19.80 -2.58 10.35
C GLU A 422 18.54 -2.48 11.22
N ASN A 423 18.67 -2.19 12.52
CA ASN A 423 17.54 -2.00 13.43
C ASN A 423 16.88 -0.62 13.30
N ILE A 424 17.45 0.34 12.57
CA ILE A 424 16.78 1.61 12.29
C ILE A 424 15.61 1.34 11.34
N LYS A 425 14.39 1.74 11.73
CA LYS A 425 13.15 1.49 10.99
C LYS A 425 12.95 2.46 9.83
N ASP A 426 13.07 3.76 10.09
CA ASP A 426 12.76 4.80 9.10
C ASP A 426 13.93 5.01 8.13
N ILE A 427 13.60 5.13 6.84
CA ILE A 427 14.60 5.30 5.78
C ILE A 427 15.02 6.78 5.66
N LEU A 428 14.03 7.68 5.61
CA LEU A 428 14.26 9.12 5.47
C LEU A 428 14.61 9.74 6.82
N VAL A 429 15.68 10.53 6.84
CA VAL A 429 16.11 11.30 8.01
C VAL A 429 15.65 12.75 7.90
N SER A 430 15.87 13.38 6.74
CA SER A 430 15.46 14.77 6.50
C SER A 430 15.15 15.06 5.03
N ILE A 431 14.36 16.10 4.79
CA ILE A 431 13.98 16.58 3.47
C ILE A 431 14.00 18.11 3.44
N GLY A 432 14.54 18.69 2.37
CA GLY A 432 14.36 20.08 1.97
C GLY A 432 13.72 20.15 0.58
N ILE A 433 13.01 21.24 0.30
CA ILE A 433 12.34 21.46 -0.99
C ILE A 433 12.90 22.73 -1.60
N LEU A 434 13.50 22.59 -2.79
CA LEU A 434 14.08 23.70 -3.54
C LEU A 434 13.31 23.93 -4.83
N VAL A 435 13.18 25.20 -5.18
CA VAL A 435 12.51 25.66 -6.40
C VAL A 435 13.42 26.73 -7.04
N ASP A 436 13.90 26.45 -8.25
CA ASP A 436 14.89 27.26 -8.98
C ASP A 436 16.15 27.59 -8.16
N GLY A 437 16.57 26.66 -7.30
CA GLY A 437 17.77 26.79 -6.46
C GLY A 437 17.55 27.50 -5.12
N GLU A 438 16.37 28.09 -4.90
CA GLU A 438 15.99 28.71 -3.63
C GLU A 438 15.19 27.75 -2.75
N TYR A 439 15.35 27.86 -1.43
CA TYR A 439 14.60 27.02 -0.49
C TYR A 439 13.15 27.49 -0.39
N ARG A 440 12.23 26.66 -0.90
CA ARG A 440 10.81 26.78 -0.58
C ARG A 440 10.54 26.27 0.82
N GLU A 441 11.18 25.16 1.19
CA GLU A 441 11.20 24.65 2.56
C GLU A 441 12.63 24.29 2.94
N ASN A 442 13.09 24.86 4.07
CA ASN A 442 14.37 24.49 4.65
C ASN A 442 14.37 23.01 5.03
N THR A 443 15.56 22.43 5.13
CA THR A 443 15.73 21.03 5.54
C THR A 443 15.07 20.77 6.89
N MET A 444 14.08 19.89 6.89
CA MET A 444 13.31 19.48 8.06
C MET A 444 13.46 17.99 8.32
N HIS A 445 13.31 17.59 9.58
CA HIS A 445 13.33 16.17 9.95
C HIS A 445 12.12 15.43 9.34
N ALA A 446 12.30 14.18 8.92
CA ALA A 446 11.28 13.38 8.26
C ALA A 446 9.97 13.25 9.07
N GLY A 447 10.07 13.35 10.40
CA GLY A 447 8.92 13.37 11.31
C GLY A 447 7.92 14.51 11.06
N VAL A 448 8.35 15.63 10.45
CA VAL A 448 7.42 16.72 10.08
C VAL A 448 6.43 16.25 9.02
N LEU A 449 6.91 15.59 7.96
CA LEU A 449 6.04 15.06 6.91
C LEU A 449 5.34 13.75 7.35
N ASN A 450 5.97 12.98 8.24
CA ASN A 450 5.40 11.72 8.71
C ASN A 450 4.30 11.91 9.76
N TYR A 451 4.30 13.02 10.52
CA TYR A 451 3.36 13.25 11.62
C TYR A 451 2.65 14.60 11.53
N VAL A 452 3.39 15.71 11.45
CA VAL A 452 2.82 17.07 11.58
C VAL A 452 1.92 17.41 10.39
N GLU A 453 2.41 17.19 9.17
CA GLU A 453 1.63 17.44 7.95
C GLU A 453 0.36 16.59 7.88
N LYS A 454 0.46 15.31 8.25
CA LYS A 454 -0.69 14.41 8.30
C LYS A 454 -1.73 14.90 9.31
N PHE A 455 -1.28 15.25 10.51
CA PHE A 455 -2.17 15.74 11.57
C PHE A 455 -2.89 17.04 11.19
N ALA A 456 -2.18 17.96 10.50
CA ALA A 456 -2.72 19.27 10.21
C ALA A 456 -3.63 19.33 8.96
N ARG A 457 -3.37 18.50 7.93
CA ARG A 457 -3.96 18.67 6.58
C ARG A 457 -4.73 17.48 6.05
N THR A 458 -4.62 16.32 6.69
CA THR A 458 -5.24 15.08 6.22
C THR A 458 -6.25 14.55 7.24
N ASN A 459 -7.27 13.84 6.76
CA ASN A 459 -8.32 13.30 7.62
C ASN A 459 -7.97 11.92 8.22
N GLY A 460 -7.00 11.22 7.65
CA GLY A 460 -6.63 9.85 8.01
C GLY A 460 -5.25 9.75 8.67
N GLY A 461 -4.96 8.56 9.21
CA GLY A 461 -3.67 8.22 9.80
C GLY A 461 -2.83 7.37 8.86
N ALA A 462 -2.24 7.99 7.83
CA ALA A 462 -1.37 7.28 6.89
C ALA A 462 -0.18 6.61 7.62
N PRO A 463 0.22 5.38 7.24
CA PRO A 463 1.25 4.61 7.94
C PRO A 463 2.61 5.32 7.95
N ASP A 464 3.46 4.95 8.91
CA ASP A 464 4.85 5.39 8.94
C ASP A 464 5.56 5.04 7.62
N GLY A 465 6.37 5.98 7.12
CA GLY A 465 7.11 5.83 5.86
C GLY A 465 6.34 6.29 4.61
N LEU A 466 5.02 6.52 4.71
CA LEU A 466 4.26 7.28 3.71
C LEU A 466 4.26 8.75 4.12
N TYR A 467 5.07 9.57 3.44
CA TYR A 467 5.23 11.00 3.71
C TYR A 467 4.25 11.82 2.90
N CYS A 468 3.73 12.90 3.48
CA CYS A 468 2.82 13.84 2.83
C CYS A 468 3.39 15.26 2.91
N TYR A 469 3.29 16.00 1.81
CA TYR A 469 3.54 17.44 1.77
C TYR A 469 2.41 18.14 1.00
N ASN A 470 1.77 19.12 1.63
CA ASN A 470 0.53 19.69 1.13
C ASN A 470 0.68 21.18 0.81
N PHE A 471 0.35 21.57 -0.42
CA PHE A 471 0.14 22.98 -0.78
C PHE A 471 -1.29 23.43 -0.47
N CYS A 472 -2.22 22.48 -0.37
CA CYS A 472 -3.61 22.69 -0.02
C CYS A 472 -3.84 22.69 1.50
N LEU A 473 -4.92 23.34 1.94
CA LEU A 473 -5.31 23.37 3.36
C LEU A 473 -5.97 22.06 3.84
N ASN A 474 -6.53 21.27 2.91
CA ASN A 474 -7.22 20.02 3.17
C ASN A 474 -7.10 19.08 1.95
N THR A 475 -6.72 17.82 2.17
CA THR A 475 -6.55 16.81 1.12
C THR A 475 -7.81 15.99 0.81
N SER A 476 -8.84 16.09 1.64
CA SER A 476 -10.08 15.31 1.57
C SER A 476 -10.63 15.15 0.14
N PRO A 477 -10.84 13.91 -0.33
CA PRO A 477 -11.42 13.63 -1.64
C PRO A 477 -12.92 13.97 -1.72
N TYR A 478 -13.57 14.21 -0.57
CA TYR A 478 -14.99 14.54 -0.49
C TYR A 478 -15.26 16.05 -0.61
N ASP A 479 -14.21 16.88 -0.52
CA ASP A 479 -14.30 18.33 -0.66
C ASP A 479 -13.94 18.73 -2.09
N LEU A 480 -14.94 19.23 -2.83
CA LEU A 480 -14.77 19.60 -4.23
C LEU A 480 -14.06 20.95 -4.41
N GLN A 481 -14.07 21.79 -3.39
CA GLN A 481 -13.48 23.12 -3.43
C GLN A 481 -11.96 23.01 -3.27
N PRO A 482 -11.16 23.40 -4.26
CA PRO A 482 -9.71 23.49 -4.09
C PRO A 482 -9.37 24.51 -3.00
N SER A 483 -8.38 24.17 -2.18
CA SER A 483 -7.98 24.95 -1.00
C SER A 483 -6.51 25.34 -0.99
N GLY A 484 -5.87 25.37 -2.15
CA GLY A 484 -4.47 25.72 -2.35
C GLY A 484 -3.79 24.81 -3.35
N ALA A 485 -2.92 25.38 -4.18
CA ALA A 485 -2.06 24.67 -5.12
C ALA A 485 -0.91 25.59 -5.54
N MET A 486 0.20 25.00 -5.97
CA MET A 486 1.35 25.71 -6.50
C MET A 486 1.50 25.38 -7.99
N ASP A 487 1.57 26.41 -8.83
CA ASP A 487 1.79 26.24 -10.27
C ASP A 487 3.28 26.01 -10.54
N MET A 488 3.61 24.77 -10.85
CA MET A 488 4.98 24.29 -11.05
C MET A 488 5.51 24.65 -12.44
N SER A 489 4.63 24.96 -13.39
CA SER A 489 4.99 25.35 -14.76
C SER A 489 5.78 26.65 -14.84
N LYS A 490 5.79 27.44 -13.77
CA LYS A 490 6.55 28.70 -13.68
C LYS A 490 8.02 28.51 -13.34
N TYR A 491 8.40 27.35 -12.84
CA TYR A 491 9.74 27.08 -12.34
C TYR A 491 10.45 26.11 -13.28
N GLY A 492 11.74 26.31 -13.50
CA GLY A 492 12.52 25.46 -14.38
C GLY A 492 13.03 24.19 -13.69
N ILE A 493 13.35 24.28 -12.40
CA ILE A 493 13.94 23.20 -11.62
C ILE A 493 13.24 23.09 -10.27
N ILE A 494 12.69 21.91 -9.98
CA ILE A 494 12.10 21.57 -8.69
C ILE A 494 12.88 20.39 -8.13
N GLN A 495 13.34 20.50 -6.88
CA GLN A 495 14.26 19.54 -6.30
C GLN A 495 13.86 19.13 -4.88
N PHE A 496 13.97 17.83 -4.60
CA PHE A 496 14.01 17.32 -3.24
C PHE A 496 15.46 17.15 -2.81
N GLU A 497 15.83 17.78 -1.69
CA GLU A 497 17.10 17.55 -1.02
C GLU A 497 16.86 16.56 0.13
N LEU A 498 17.23 15.31 -0.08
CA LEU A 498 16.94 14.20 0.83
C LEU A 498 18.20 13.73 1.55
N ALA A 499 18.05 13.35 2.80
CA ALA A 499 19.04 12.55 3.53
C ALA A 499 18.39 11.24 4.01
N THR A 500 18.94 10.11 3.58
CA THR A 500 18.54 8.78 4.06
C THR A 500 19.59 8.20 5.01
N ILE A 501 19.21 7.16 5.75
CA ILE A 501 20.19 6.30 6.42
C ILE A 501 21.12 5.62 5.39
N ALA A 502 22.32 5.22 5.82
CA ALA A 502 23.24 4.45 5.00
C ALA A 502 22.91 2.96 5.10
N PRO A 503 22.64 2.26 3.98
CA PRO A 503 22.40 0.83 4.01
C PRO A 503 23.69 0.06 4.36
N PRO A 504 23.59 -1.23 4.76
CA PRO A 504 24.75 -2.06 5.03
C PRO A 504 25.60 -2.26 3.78
N LEU A 505 26.92 -2.21 3.94
CA LEU A 505 27.88 -2.48 2.87
C LEU A 505 27.78 -3.94 2.41
N ASP A 506 27.88 -4.16 1.10
CA ASP A 506 28.02 -5.50 0.54
C ASP A 506 29.47 -5.97 0.70
N VAL A 507 29.66 -7.08 1.40
CA VAL A 507 30.97 -7.71 1.62
C VAL A 507 31.56 -8.25 0.32
N ASN A 508 30.74 -8.50 -0.70
CA ASN A 508 31.15 -8.98 -2.02
C ASN A 508 31.30 -7.86 -3.05
N ALA A 509 31.18 -6.58 -2.65
CA ALA A 509 31.30 -5.47 -3.57
C ALA A 509 32.70 -5.44 -4.22
N GLN A 510 32.77 -5.70 -5.53
CA GLN A 510 34.03 -5.65 -6.28
C GLN A 510 34.55 -4.21 -6.33
N THR A 511 35.80 -4.02 -5.92
CA THR A 511 36.48 -2.73 -5.95
C THR A 511 37.57 -2.78 -6.99
N MET A 512 37.53 -1.89 -7.99
CA MET A 512 38.65 -1.75 -8.92
C MET A 512 39.67 -0.80 -8.30
N THR A 513 40.77 -1.35 -7.82
CA THR A 513 41.92 -0.58 -7.35
C THR A 513 42.73 -0.15 -8.58
N ILE A 514 42.78 1.16 -8.82
CA ILE A 514 43.64 1.76 -9.83
C ILE A 514 45.02 1.93 -9.18
N CYS A 515 45.98 1.14 -9.62
CA CYS A 515 47.38 1.26 -9.19
C CYS A 515 48.20 2.04 -10.21
N ASP A 516 49.25 2.69 -9.73
CA ASP A 516 50.29 3.27 -10.56
C ASP A 516 50.98 2.16 -11.39
N PRO A 517 51.05 2.30 -12.72
CA PRO A 517 51.66 1.28 -13.57
C PRO A 517 53.17 1.08 -13.32
N ASP A 518 53.88 2.05 -12.74
CA ASP A 518 55.33 1.99 -12.53
C ASP A 518 55.73 1.65 -11.09
N THR A 519 54.94 2.05 -10.09
CA THR A 519 55.25 1.84 -8.66
C THR A 519 54.37 0.80 -7.97
N GLY A 520 53.22 0.43 -8.58
CA GLY A 520 52.23 -0.45 -7.97
C GLY A 520 51.50 0.15 -6.77
N GLU A 521 51.75 1.43 -6.43
CA GLU A 521 51.05 2.13 -5.36
C GLU A 521 49.60 2.43 -5.74
N ILE A 522 48.71 2.42 -4.75
CA ILE A 522 47.28 2.62 -4.97
C ILE A 522 47.03 4.12 -5.25
N ILE A 523 46.72 4.47 -6.50
CA ILE A 523 46.38 5.84 -6.92
C ILE A 523 44.92 6.16 -6.61
N GLY A 524 44.04 5.17 -6.63
CA GLY A 524 42.63 5.37 -6.29
C GLY A 524 41.82 4.09 -6.36
N ILE A 525 40.61 4.11 -5.81
CA ILE A 525 39.68 2.99 -5.89
C ILE A 525 38.43 3.49 -6.61
N ASN A 526 38.14 2.94 -7.78
CA ASN A 526 36.91 3.23 -8.50
C ASN A 526 35.82 2.24 -8.06
N LYS A 527 34.74 2.75 -7.45
CA LYS A 527 33.57 1.96 -7.07
C LYS A 527 32.29 2.58 -7.65
N PRO A 528 31.47 1.83 -8.40
CA PRO A 528 30.12 2.28 -8.73
C PRO A 528 29.28 2.38 -7.46
N THR A 529 28.79 3.57 -7.13
CA THR A 529 28.03 3.87 -5.89
C THR A 529 26.81 2.98 -5.67
N TRP A 530 26.17 2.50 -6.74
CA TRP A 530 24.99 1.64 -6.68
C TRP A 530 25.26 0.16 -6.32
N ARG A 531 26.53 -0.27 -6.26
CA ARG A 531 26.92 -1.66 -5.93
C ARG A 531 27.75 -1.79 -4.65
N ILE A 532 27.80 -0.72 -3.86
CA ILE A 532 28.55 -0.67 -2.58
C ILE A 532 27.73 -1.28 -1.44
N TYR A 533 26.41 -1.22 -1.55
CA TYR A 533 25.47 -1.64 -0.51
C TYR A 533 24.74 -2.92 -0.89
N LYS A 534 24.31 -3.70 0.11
CA LYS A 534 23.49 -4.92 -0.10
C LYS A 534 22.17 -4.61 -0.80
N TYR A 535 21.63 -3.42 -0.57
CA TYR A 535 20.43 -2.88 -1.20
C TYR A 535 20.53 -1.35 -1.21
N ASN A 536 19.70 -0.72 -2.04
CA ASN A 536 19.55 0.73 -2.11
C ASN A 536 18.11 1.10 -1.71
N TYR A 537 17.76 2.39 -1.73
CA TYR A 537 16.38 2.85 -1.58
C TYR A 537 15.84 3.43 -2.88
N ASP A 538 14.60 3.11 -3.20
CA ASP A 538 13.85 3.71 -4.29
C ASP A 538 12.76 4.60 -3.71
N MET A 539 12.56 5.79 -4.29
CA MET A 539 11.48 6.70 -3.93
C MET A 539 10.38 6.64 -4.99
N THR A 540 9.13 6.46 -4.55
CA THR A 540 7.95 6.63 -5.40
C THR A 540 7.22 7.89 -4.99
N LEU A 541 7.00 8.81 -5.93
CA LEU A 541 6.30 10.07 -5.74
C LEU A 541 4.96 10.05 -6.48
N PHE A 542 3.90 10.40 -5.76
CA PHE A 542 2.57 10.69 -6.27
C PHE A 542 2.32 12.19 -6.19
N GLU A 543 1.92 12.77 -7.31
CA GLU A 543 1.58 14.16 -7.44
C GLU A 543 0.11 14.31 -7.84
N GLU A 544 -0.66 15.03 -7.01
CA GLU A 544 -2.05 15.37 -7.33
C GLU A 544 -2.10 16.76 -7.98
N ARG A 545 -2.33 16.78 -9.30
CA ARG A 545 -2.46 17.99 -10.11
C ARG A 545 -3.92 18.37 -10.28
N ILE A 546 -4.26 19.64 -10.15
CA ILE A 546 -5.59 20.15 -10.48
C ILE A 546 -5.71 20.29 -12.00
N ASN A 547 -6.68 19.61 -12.59
CA ASN A 547 -7.02 19.75 -14.00
C ASN A 547 -8.55 19.90 -14.18
N ILE A 548 -8.96 20.28 -15.39
CA ILE A 548 -10.36 20.45 -15.77
C ILE A 548 -10.70 19.45 -16.87
N LEU A 549 -11.70 18.61 -16.61
CA LEU A 549 -12.32 17.76 -17.61
C LEU A 549 -13.55 18.45 -18.18
N SER A 550 -13.52 18.74 -19.48
CA SER A 550 -14.62 19.39 -20.19
C SER A 550 -15.37 18.39 -21.06
N PHE A 551 -16.70 18.43 -21.00
CA PHE A 551 -17.62 17.67 -21.84
C PHE A 551 -18.29 18.64 -22.79
N MET A 552 -17.94 18.58 -24.07
CA MET A 552 -18.44 19.49 -25.10
C MET A 552 -18.66 18.75 -26.41
N GLY A 553 -19.81 18.98 -27.05
CA GLY A 553 -20.12 18.42 -28.38
C GLY A 553 -20.07 16.88 -28.45
N GLY A 554 -20.41 16.17 -27.36
CA GLY A 554 -20.39 14.71 -27.33
C GLY A 554 -19.02 14.09 -27.04
N ASN A 555 -18.01 14.90 -26.69
CA ASN A 555 -16.64 14.48 -26.41
C ASN A 555 -16.19 14.93 -25.01
N ALA A 556 -15.20 14.23 -24.43
CA ALA A 556 -14.54 14.61 -23.19
C ALA A 556 -13.08 14.93 -23.49
N ALA A 557 -12.57 16.03 -22.96
CA ALA A 557 -11.18 16.42 -23.11
C ALA A 557 -10.64 17.12 -21.86
N LEU A 558 -9.37 16.89 -21.58
CA LEU A 558 -8.62 17.65 -20.57
C LEU A 558 -8.33 19.06 -21.09
N MET A 559 -8.48 20.06 -20.22
CA MET A 559 -8.17 21.45 -20.56
C MET A 559 -6.67 21.68 -20.70
N TYR A 560 -5.88 21.08 -19.83
CA TYR A 560 -4.42 21.13 -19.88
C TYR A 560 -3.89 19.74 -20.23
N ALA A 561 -3.11 19.66 -21.31
CA ALA A 561 -2.35 18.46 -21.64
C ALA A 561 -1.26 18.26 -20.58
N THR A 562 -1.11 17.01 -20.15
CA THR A 562 -0.08 16.57 -19.20
C THR A 562 1.12 15.99 -19.90
#